data_AF-B9GNT8-F1
#
_entry.id   AF-B9GNT8-F1
#
_cell.length_a   1.000
_cell.length_b   1.000
_cell.length_c   1.000
_cell.angle_alpha   90.00
_cell.angle_beta   90.00
_cell.angle_gamma   90.00
#
_symmetry.space_group_name_H-M   'P 1'
#
loop_
_entity.id
_entity.type
_entity.pdbx_description
1 polymer ?
#
loop_
_entity_poly.entity_id
_entity_poly.type
_entity_poly.pdbx_seq_one_letter_code
_entity_poly.pdbx_strand_id
1 'polypeptide(L)'
;MVDAMEHRTADREMSDVTAAQQHQVPNDNNVREMLTLARQLINQGNPSQALQAVVMAMRTKGGDQAVFQSLHRARELYLNRLQESTNVDHLASLFAECAIAEAQPLQDEQTPLNGGDQSPSAVPEVHVNSILAETGRTQIVLDAFSDGSSFICLHCGGLVSNYRKDEHYAFWCG
;
A
#
# COMPACT_ATOMS: atom_id res chain seq x y z
N MET A 1 17.97 -81.80 -62.32
CA MET A 1 18.90 -80.79 -62.86
C MET A 1 18.19 -79.46 -62.66
N VAL A 2 18.27 -78.78 -61.50
CA VAL A 2 19.43 -78.52 -60.60
C VAL A 2 20.64 -77.97 -61.37
N ASP A 3 20.81 -76.64 -61.33
CA ASP A 3 21.84 -75.90 -60.56
C ASP A 3 21.41 -74.41 -60.50
N ALA A 4 21.44 -73.74 -59.34
CA ALA A 4 22.47 -72.78 -58.87
C ALA A 4 22.69 -71.57 -59.83
N MET A 5 22.79 -70.29 -59.44
CA MET A 5 22.99 -69.54 -58.19
C MET A 5 21.96 -68.37 -58.16
N GLU A 6 21.72 -67.58 -57.11
CA GLU A 6 22.26 -67.48 -55.75
C GLU A 6 21.15 -67.51 -54.68
N HIS A 7 21.56 -67.54 -53.41
CA HIS A 7 20.80 -66.98 -52.29
C HIS A 7 21.73 -66.00 -51.55
N ARG A 8 21.39 -64.71 -51.52
CA ARG A 8 22.20 -63.73 -50.75
C ARG A 8 21.93 -63.91 -49.27
N THR A 9 22.98 -64.18 -48.50
CA THR A 9 22.92 -64.51 -47.08
C THR A 9 22.47 -63.34 -46.21
N ALA A 10 21.79 -63.67 -45.11
CA ALA A 10 21.35 -62.72 -44.10
C ALA A 10 22.28 -62.75 -42.89
N ASP A 11 23.13 -61.74 -42.76
CA ASP A 11 23.75 -61.32 -41.50
C ASP A 11 22.98 -60.06 -41.08
N ARG A 12 22.19 -60.04 -40.01
CA ARG A 12 22.54 -60.22 -38.59
C ARG A 12 23.63 -59.28 -38.11
N GLU A 13 23.38 -57.98 -38.26
CA GLU A 13 23.81 -57.00 -37.28
C GLU A 13 22.64 -56.59 -36.38
N MET A 14 22.89 -56.64 -35.08
CA MET A 14 21.99 -56.32 -33.98
C MET A 14 22.64 -55.17 -33.19
N SER A 15 21.83 -54.35 -32.51
CA SER A 15 22.17 -53.02 -31.96
C SER A 15 22.07 -51.92 -33.03
N ASP A 16 21.42 -50.79 -32.81
CA ASP A 16 20.97 -50.17 -31.56
C ASP A 16 19.49 -49.72 -31.64
N VAL A 17 18.68 -50.15 -30.67
CA VAL A 17 17.31 -49.69 -30.46
C VAL A 17 17.18 -49.00 -29.11
N THR A 18 17.90 -47.88 -28.92
CA THR A 18 17.74 -47.02 -27.73
C THR A 18 18.10 -45.54 -27.95
N ALA A 19 17.69 -44.92 -29.06
CA ALA A 19 17.77 -43.46 -29.24
C ALA A 19 16.48 -42.71 -28.84
N ALA A 20 15.84 -43.12 -27.73
CA ALA A 20 14.68 -42.44 -27.17
C ALA A 20 15.10 -41.55 -25.98
N GLN A 21 14.77 -40.25 -26.07
CA GLN A 21 14.56 -39.32 -24.93
C GLN A 21 15.75 -39.01 -24.00
N GLN A 22 16.69 -38.14 -24.41
CA GLN A 22 17.64 -37.47 -23.49
C GLN A 22 17.95 -36.00 -23.83
N HIS A 23 16.95 -35.16 -24.14
CA HIS A 23 17.20 -33.74 -24.52
C HIS A 23 16.30 -32.66 -23.86
N GLN A 24 15.58 -32.97 -22.79
CA GLN A 24 14.72 -31.98 -22.09
C GLN A 24 15.14 -31.62 -20.65
N VAL A 25 16.05 -32.38 -20.02
CA VAL A 25 16.37 -32.23 -18.59
C VAL A 25 17.25 -31.01 -18.22
N PRO A 26 18.22 -30.54 -19.03
CA PRO A 26 19.13 -29.47 -18.58
C PRO A 26 18.45 -28.12 -18.31
N ASN A 27 17.49 -27.73 -19.16
CA ASN A 27 16.92 -26.38 -19.11
C ASN A 27 15.97 -26.17 -17.92
N ASP A 28 15.15 -27.16 -17.56
CA ASP A 28 14.22 -27.02 -16.44
C ASP A 28 14.94 -26.94 -15.07
N ASN A 29 16.12 -27.56 -14.94
CA ASN A 29 16.95 -27.42 -13.74
C ASN A 29 17.52 -25.99 -13.62
N ASN A 30 18.12 -25.46 -14.70
CA ASN A 30 18.61 -24.08 -14.74
C ASN A 30 17.50 -23.05 -14.46
N VAL A 31 16.29 -23.29 -15.00
CA VAL A 31 15.09 -22.47 -14.71
C VAL A 31 14.72 -22.54 -13.23
N ARG A 32 14.72 -23.72 -12.62
CA ARG A 32 14.43 -23.89 -11.19
C ARG A 32 15.46 -23.15 -10.32
N GLU A 33 16.75 -23.27 -10.63
CA GLU A 33 17.82 -22.57 -9.93
C GLU A 33 17.69 -21.03 -10.02
N MET A 34 17.43 -20.50 -11.23
CA MET A 34 17.19 -19.06 -11.41
C MET A 34 15.98 -18.55 -10.63
N LEU A 35 14.89 -19.33 -10.55
CA LEU A 35 13.71 -18.96 -9.76
C LEU A 35 13.95 -19.07 -8.24
N THR A 36 14.76 -20.03 -7.79
CA THR A 36 15.20 -20.13 -6.38
C THR A 36 16.07 -18.95 -6.00
N LEU A 37 17.04 -18.57 -6.86
CA LEU A 37 17.88 -17.38 -6.68
C LEU A 37 17.02 -16.10 -6.66
N ALA A 38 16.06 -15.96 -7.57
CA ALA A 38 15.13 -14.82 -7.57
C ALA A 38 14.37 -14.70 -6.25
N ARG A 39 13.88 -15.82 -5.68
CA ARG A 39 13.20 -15.82 -4.38
C ARG A 39 14.13 -15.42 -3.24
N GLN A 40 15.38 -15.86 -3.27
CA GLN A 40 16.40 -15.46 -2.29
C GLN A 40 16.71 -13.95 -2.38
N LEU A 41 16.83 -13.41 -3.60
CA LEU A 41 17.09 -11.98 -3.84
C LEU A 41 15.92 -11.09 -3.39
N ILE A 42 14.67 -11.54 -3.52
CA ILE A 42 13.51 -10.85 -2.92
C ILE A 42 13.64 -10.78 -1.40
N ASN A 43 13.97 -11.91 -0.75
CA ASN A 43 14.14 -11.96 0.71
C ASN A 43 15.34 -11.10 1.20
N GLN A 44 16.31 -10.80 0.33
CA GLN A 44 17.44 -9.90 0.61
C GLN A 44 17.15 -8.42 0.31
N GLY A 45 15.95 -8.08 -0.18
CA GLY A 45 15.63 -6.70 -0.56
C GLY A 45 16.21 -6.24 -1.90
N ASN A 46 16.59 -7.18 -2.78
CA ASN A 46 17.18 -6.92 -4.11
C ASN A 46 16.19 -7.22 -5.28
N PRO A 47 15.06 -6.49 -5.40
CA PRO A 47 14.00 -6.82 -6.36
C PRO A 47 14.46 -6.71 -7.82
N SER A 48 15.35 -5.79 -8.17
CA SER A 48 15.84 -5.60 -9.54
C SER A 48 16.60 -6.81 -10.06
N GLN A 49 17.47 -7.39 -9.22
CA GLN A 49 18.22 -8.61 -9.56
C GLN A 49 17.29 -9.84 -9.57
N ALA A 50 16.32 -9.91 -8.66
CA ALA A 50 15.31 -10.96 -8.67
C ALA A 50 14.48 -10.95 -9.97
N LEU A 51 14.05 -9.76 -10.42
CA LEU A 51 13.34 -9.60 -11.69
C LEU A 51 14.20 -10.03 -12.89
N GLN A 52 15.50 -9.67 -12.90
CA GLN A 52 16.43 -10.11 -13.92
C GLN A 52 16.54 -11.64 -13.98
N ALA A 53 16.67 -12.30 -12.83
CA ALA A 53 16.71 -13.77 -12.75
C ALA A 53 15.40 -14.42 -13.25
N VAL A 54 14.23 -13.85 -12.92
CA VAL A 54 12.94 -14.31 -13.48
C VAL A 54 12.90 -14.11 -15.00
N VAL A 55 13.31 -12.95 -15.52
CA VAL A 55 13.32 -12.69 -16.97
C VAL A 55 14.25 -13.65 -17.71
N MET A 56 15.41 -13.99 -17.16
CA MET A 56 16.31 -15.00 -17.73
C MET A 56 15.70 -16.41 -17.71
N ALA A 57 15.03 -16.80 -16.62
CA ALA A 57 14.29 -18.07 -16.51
C ALA A 57 13.13 -18.16 -17.51
N MET A 58 12.46 -17.04 -17.79
CA MET A 58 11.37 -16.99 -18.78
C MET A 58 11.90 -17.02 -20.22
N ARG A 59 12.99 -16.28 -20.51
CA ARG A 59 13.65 -16.28 -21.81
C ARG A 59 14.19 -17.67 -22.18
N THR A 60 14.76 -18.41 -21.23
CA THR A 60 15.29 -19.77 -21.47
C THR A 60 14.19 -20.81 -21.73
N LYS A 61 12.97 -20.61 -21.21
CA LYS A 61 11.84 -21.53 -21.42
C LYS A 61 10.94 -21.19 -22.62
N GLY A 62 10.76 -19.90 -22.92
CA GLY A 62 9.79 -19.44 -23.94
C GLY A 62 10.23 -18.24 -24.78
N GLY A 63 11.53 -17.90 -24.76
CA GLY A 63 12.08 -16.77 -25.51
C GLY A 63 11.57 -15.40 -25.06
N ASP A 64 11.90 -14.36 -25.83
CA ASP A 64 11.51 -12.98 -25.53
C ASP A 64 9.99 -12.74 -25.63
N GLN A 65 9.29 -13.52 -26.44
CA GLN A 65 7.84 -13.42 -26.56
C GLN A 65 7.13 -13.80 -25.25
N ALA A 66 7.59 -14.86 -24.56
CA ALA A 66 7.03 -15.26 -23.26
C ALA A 66 7.32 -14.22 -22.17
N VAL A 67 8.51 -13.59 -22.20
CA VAL A 67 8.86 -12.46 -21.33
C VAL A 67 7.91 -11.30 -21.58
N PHE A 68 7.76 -10.85 -22.83
CA PHE A 68 6.92 -9.71 -23.18
C PHE A 68 5.45 -9.92 -22.79
N GLN A 69 4.86 -11.06 -23.15
CA GLN A 69 3.46 -11.39 -22.82
C GLN A 69 3.21 -11.37 -21.31
N SER A 70 4.16 -11.89 -20.52
CA SER A 70 4.00 -12.01 -19.08
C SER A 70 4.23 -10.69 -18.35
N LEU A 71 5.22 -9.89 -18.77
CA LEU A 71 5.42 -8.53 -18.25
C LEU A 71 4.25 -7.62 -18.62
N HIS A 72 3.72 -7.73 -19.84
CA HIS A 72 2.51 -7.01 -20.25
C HIS A 72 1.31 -7.41 -19.36
N ARG A 73 1.05 -8.71 -19.17
CA ARG A 73 -0.01 -9.19 -18.28
C ARG A 73 0.18 -8.71 -16.83
N ALA A 74 1.40 -8.72 -16.32
CA ALA A 74 1.72 -8.22 -14.97
C ALA A 74 1.45 -6.71 -14.84
N ARG A 75 1.75 -5.92 -15.88
CA ARG A 75 1.44 -4.49 -15.95
C ARG A 75 -0.07 -4.23 -15.92
N GLU A 76 -0.86 -4.96 -16.72
CA GLU A 76 -2.31 -4.78 -16.73
C GLU A 76 -2.95 -5.15 -15.39
N LEU A 77 -2.46 -6.20 -14.72
CA LEU A 77 -2.89 -6.56 -13.36
C LEU A 77 -2.52 -5.48 -12.33
N TYR A 78 -1.35 -4.85 -12.45
CA TYR A 78 -0.95 -3.73 -11.59
C TYR A 78 -1.83 -2.49 -11.80
N LEU A 79 -2.14 -2.13 -13.05
CA LEU A 79 -3.03 -1.01 -13.36
C LEU A 79 -4.46 -1.23 -12.84
N ASN A 80 -5.01 -2.44 -13.01
CA ASN A 80 -6.32 -2.78 -12.48
C ASN A 80 -6.34 -2.67 -10.93
N ARG A 81 -5.32 -3.23 -10.27
CA ARG A 81 -5.16 -3.13 -8.80
C ARG A 81 -5.04 -1.68 -8.29
N LEU A 82 -4.38 -0.79 -9.04
CA LEU A 82 -4.35 0.64 -8.72
C LEU A 82 -5.75 1.27 -8.83
N GLN A 83 -6.51 0.93 -9.88
CA GLN A 83 -7.87 1.43 -10.06
C GLN A 83 -8.82 0.90 -8.96
N GLU A 84 -8.69 -0.38 -8.59
CA GLU A 84 -9.40 -0.96 -7.44
C GLU A 84 -9.10 -0.18 -6.15
N SER A 85 -7.83 0.12 -5.85
CA SER A 85 -7.51 0.95 -4.67
C SER A 85 -8.13 2.34 -4.74
N THR A 86 -8.09 3.04 -5.88
CA THR A 86 -8.71 4.37 -5.98
C THR A 86 -10.22 4.36 -5.77
N ASN A 87 -10.91 3.27 -6.14
CA ASN A 87 -12.34 3.12 -5.87
C ASN A 87 -12.62 2.89 -4.37
N VAL A 88 -11.77 2.12 -3.69
CA VAL A 88 -11.85 1.90 -2.23
C VAL A 88 -11.53 3.18 -1.46
N ASP A 89 -10.52 3.93 -1.88
CA ASP A 89 -10.16 5.22 -1.27
C ASP A 89 -11.29 6.25 -1.43
N HIS A 90 -11.92 6.31 -2.61
CA HIS A 90 -13.08 7.18 -2.84
C HIS A 90 -14.29 6.80 -1.97
N LEU A 91 -14.58 5.51 -1.82
CA LEU A 91 -15.60 5.03 -0.87
C LEU A 91 -15.25 5.42 0.57
N ALA A 92 -13.99 5.30 0.98
CA ALA A 92 -13.55 5.71 2.31
C ALA A 92 -13.71 7.21 2.55
N SER A 93 -13.47 8.07 1.54
CA SER A 93 -13.77 9.51 1.61
C SER A 93 -15.27 9.77 1.81
N LEU A 94 -16.14 9.11 1.03
CA LEU A 94 -17.60 9.26 1.17
C LEU A 94 -18.09 8.80 2.56
N PHE A 95 -17.56 7.69 3.08
CA PHE A 95 -17.88 7.24 4.44
C PHE A 95 -17.39 8.22 5.51
N ALA A 96 -16.23 8.86 5.32
CA ALA A 96 -15.74 9.90 6.23
C ALA A 96 -16.64 11.16 6.18
N GLU A 97 -17.09 11.58 5.00
CA GLU A 97 -18.05 12.68 4.84
C GLU A 97 -19.39 12.38 5.53
N CYS A 98 -19.96 11.18 5.32
CA CYS A 98 -21.17 10.75 6.03
C CYS A 98 -20.98 10.72 7.55
N ALA A 99 -19.89 10.14 8.04
CA ALA A 99 -19.61 10.07 9.48
C ALA A 99 -19.42 11.46 10.11
N ILE A 100 -18.83 12.41 9.40
CA ILE A 100 -18.73 13.81 9.85
C ILE A 100 -20.12 14.45 9.91
N ALA A 101 -20.94 14.29 8.87
CA ALA A 101 -22.29 14.85 8.82
C ALA A 101 -23.24 14.26 9.87
N GLU A 102 -23.14 12.95 10.15
CA GLU A 102 -23.91 12.27 11.20
C GLU A 102 -23.43 12.64 12.62
N ALA A 103 -22.15 12.98 12.78
CA ALA A 103 -21.57 13.41 14.06
C ALA A 103 -21.77 14.91 14.35
N GLN A 104 -22.27 15.70 13.41
CA GLN A 104 -22.64 17.09 13.68
C GLN A 104 -23.86 17.11 14.61
N PRO A 105 -23.77 17.71 15.82
CA PRO A 105 -24.94 17.84 16.68
C PRO A 105 -25.97 18.71 15.97
N LEU A 106 -27.20 18.19 15.86
CA LEU A 106 -28.36 18.95 15.39
C LEU A 106 -28.46 20.22 16.23
N GLN A 107 -28.23 21.38 15.62
CA GLN A 107 -28.50 22.66 16.26
C GLN A 107 -30.02 22.87 16.30
N ASP A 108 -30.65 22.33 17.34
CA ASP A 108 -32.00 22.71 17.74
C ASP A 108 -32.02 24.21 18.07
N GLU A 109 -32.49 24.98 17.10
CA GLU A 109 -33.28 26.20 17.25
C GLU A 109 -33.05 27.02 18.54
N GLN A 110 -31.93 27.77 18.59
CA GLN A 110 -31.68 28.74 19.65
C GLN A 110 -32.69 29.91 19.57
N THR A 111 -33.81 29.73 20.26
CA THR A 111 -34.85 30.72 20.48
C THR A 111 -34.27 31.95 21.20
N PRO A 112 -34.49 33.19 20.73
CA PRO A 112 -33.99 34.39 21.39
C PRO A 112 -34.85 34.75 22.61
N LEU A 113 -34.51 34.21 23.79
CA LEU A 113 -35.10 34.64 25.06
C LEU A 113 -34.30 35.81 25.66
N ASN A 114 -34.97 36.95 25.68
CA ASN A 114 -34.49 38.23 26.15
C ASN A 114 -34.77 38.40 27.67
N GLY A 115 -33.77 38.85 28.44
CA GLY A 115 -33.97 39.49 29.76
C GLY A 115 -33.30 38.81 30.97
N GLY A 116 -32.58 39.60 31.78
CA GLY A 116 -32.25 39.24 33.17
C GLY A 116 -30.89 39.68 33.71
N ASP A 117 -30.81 40.93 34.18
CA ASP A 117 -29.72 41.50 35.00
C ASP A 117 -29.05 40.56 36.04
N GLN A 118 -27.73 40.37 35.96
CA GLN A 118 -26.76 40.95 36.92
C GLN A 118 -25.28 40.55 36.68
N SER A 119 -24.38 41.46 37.06
CA SER A 119 -22.91 41.35 37.09
C SER A 119 -22.45 42.01 38.42
N PRO A 120 -21.22 41.86 38.96
CA PRO A 120 -20.03 41.24 38.35
C PRO A 120 -19.22 40.27 39.24
N SER A 121 -18.66 39.23 38.64
CA SER A 121 -17.42 38.61 39.14
C SER A 121 -16.54 38.24 37.95
N ALA A 122 -15.61 39.14 37.62
CA ALA A 122 -14.74 39.03 36.46
C ALA A 122 -13.62 38.00 36.69
N VAL A 123 -13.96 36.72 36.64
CA VAL A 123 -13.08 35.77 35.95
C VAL A 123 -13.27 36.09 34.47
N PRO A 124 -12.21 36.29 33.66
CA PRO A 124 -12.38 36.28 32.22
C PRO A 124 -12.83 34.87 31.85
N GLU A 125 -14.12 34.72 31.60
CA GLU A 125 -14.72 33.55 30.99
C GLU A 125 -14.26 33.51 29.53
N VAL A 126 -12.96 33.22 29.37
CA VAL A 126 -12.44 32.69 28.13
C VAL A 126 -13.19 31.38 27.95
N HIS A 127 -14.27 31.43 27.16
CA HIS A 127 -14.81 30.26 26.50
C HIS A 127 -13.66 29.72 25.65
N VAL A 128 -12.85 28.85 26.27
CA VAL A 128 -11.78 28.18 25.58
C VAL A 128 -12.49 27.17 24.70
N ASN A 129 -12.63 27.49 23.41
CA ASN A 129 -13.14 26.59 22.37
C ASN A 129 -12.10 25.49 22.11
N SER A 130 -11.85 24.71 23.15
CA SER A 130 -10.96 23.57 23.19
C SER A 130 -11.80 22.37 23.54
N ILE A 131 -11.67 21.32 22.74
CA ILE A 131 -12.28 20.01 22.95
C ILE A 131 -11.97 19.47 24.36
N LEU A 132 -10.84 19.87 24.98
CA LEU A 132 -10.52 19.53 26.36
C LEU A 132 -11.41 20.26 27.38
N ALA A 133 -11.75 21.52 27.17
CA ALA A 133 -12.69 22.26 28.01
C ALA A 133 -14.14 21.76 27.81
N GLU A 134 -14.56 21.55 26.56
CA GLU A 134 -15.88 20.99 26.21
C GLU A 134 -16.10 19.61 26.82
N THR A 135 -15.07 18.75 26.86
CA THR A 135 -15.14 17.42 27.52
C THR A 135 -14.91 17.47 29.04
N GLY A 136 -15.03 18.65 29.67
CA GLY A 136 -14.93 18.83 31.13
C GLY A 136 -13.52 18.65 31.71
N ARG A 137 -12.48 18.61 30.87
CA ARG A 137 -11.07 18.44 31.24
C ARG A 137 -10.31 19.77 31.23
N THR A 138 -11.01 20.87 31.49
CA THR A 138 -10.49 22.25 31.53
C THR A 138 -9.25 22.40 32.42
N GLN A 139 -9.13 21.60 33.49
CA GLN A 139 -7.95 21.61 34.37
C GLN A 139 -6.63 21.33 33.65
N ILE A 140 -6.64 20.48 32.62
CA ILE A 140 -5.44 20.17 31.81
C ILE A 140 -5.02 21.40 30.98
N VAL A 141 -6.00 22.16 30.49
CA VAL A 141 -5.78 23.41 29.74
C VAL A 141 -5.20 24.48 30.66
N LEU A 142 -5.71 24.61 31.89
CA LEU A 142 -5.18 25.56 32.87
C LEU A 142 -3.76 25.20 33.31
N ASP A 143 -3.45 23.92 33.51
CA ASP A 143 -2.12 23.45 33.93
C ASP A 143 -1.07 23.75 32.86
N ALA A 144 -1.34 23.35 31.61
CA ALA A 144 -0.46 23.58 30.45
C ALA A 144 -0.38 25.05 29.99
N PHE A 145 -1.26 25.93 30.50
CA PHE A 145 -1.14 27.38 30.35
C PHE A 145 -0.35 28.01 31.51
N SER A 146 -0.52 27.49 32.73
CA SER A 146 0.14 27.99 33.94
C SER A 146 1.61 27.60 34.02
N ASP A 147 1.99 26.45 33.46
CA ASP A 147 3.39 26.03 33.33
C ASP A 147 4.15 26.76 32.20
N GLY A 148 3.44 27.51 31.36
CA GLY A 148 4.00 28.24 30.22
C GLY A 148 4.44 27.34 29.05
N SER A 149 4.13 26.05 29.05
CA SER A 149 4.44 25.12 27.96
C SER A 149 3.58 25.38 26.71
N SER A 150 2.38 25.92 26.91
CA SER A 150 1.36 26.15 25.89
C SER A 150 0.70 27.53 26.03
N PHE A 151 0.09 28.01 24.94
CA PHE A 151 -0.75 29.20 24.89
C PHE A 151 -2.08 28.88 24.21
N ILE A 152 -3.10 29.67 24.52
CA ILE A 152 -4.40 29.63 23.82
C ILE A 152 -4.34 30.63 22.67
N CYS A 153 -4.55 30.17 21.45
CA CYS A 153 -4.61 31.05 20.29
C CYS A 153 -5.94 31.81 20.26
N LEU A 154 -5.90 33.13 20.30
CA LEU A 154 -7.10 33.99 20.29
C LEU A 154 -7.83 34.04 18.94
N HIS A 155 -7.25 33.49 17.87
CA HIS A 155 -7.89 33.44 16.55
C HIS A 155 -8.76 32.19 16.36
N CYS A 156 -8.22 31.00 16.66
CA CYS A 156 -8.93 29.73 16.48
C CYS A 156 -9.43 29.08 17.79
N GLY A 157 -9.08 29.62 18.96
CA GLY A 157 -9.40 29.05 20.28
C GLY A 157 -8.56 27.85 20.70
N GLY A 158 -7.70 27.33 19.82
CA GLY A 158 -6.88 26.14 20.06
C GLY A 158 -5.78 26.34 21.13
N LEU A 159 -5.52 25.29 21.91
CA LEU A 159 -4.36 25.20 22.80
C LEU A 159 -3.15 24.68 22.01
N VAL A 160 -2.07 25.46 21.97
CA VAL A 160 -0.88 25.19 21.14
C VAL A 160 0.37 25.33 21.99
N SER A 161 1.37 24.44 21.82
CA SER A 161 2.65 24.59 22.53
C SER A 161 3.35 25.89 22.14
N ASN A 162 3.90 26.61 23.13
CA ASN A 162 4.63 27.86 22.90
C ASN A 162 5.83 27.69 21.96
N TYR A 163 6.44 26.50 21.90
CA TYR A 163 7.54 26.22 20.97
C TYR A 163 7.12 26.27 19.49
N ARG A 164 5.83 26.06 19.18
CA ARG A 164 5.29 26.04 17.80
C ARG A 164 4.33 27.21 17.52
N LYS A 165 4.48 28.29 18.27
CA LYS A 165 3.59 29.46 18.19
C LYS A 165 3.65 30.13 16.81
N ASP A 166 4.84 30.28 16.27
CA ASP A 166 5.05 30.98 15.00
C ASP A 166 4.62 30.11 13.81
N GLU A 167 4.90 28.79 13.83
CA GLU A 167 4.41 27.86 12.81
C GLU A 167 2.88 27.72 12.85
N HIS A 168 2.27 27.79 14.03
CA HIS A 168 0.83 27.81 14.15
C HIS A 168 0.23 29.04 13.45
N TYR A 169 0.69 30.25 13.76
CA TYR A 169 0.21 31.45 13.06
C TYR A 169 0.52 31.46 11.57
N ALA A 170 1.63 30.86 11.13
CA ALA A 170 2.05 30.85 9.73
C ALA A 170 1.32 29.81 8.87
N PHE A 171 0.94 28.65 9.43
CA PHE A 171 0.50 27.49 8.63
C PHE A 171 -0.74 26.75 9.14
N TRP A 172 -1.13 26.89 10.41
CA TRP A 172 -2.16 26.04 11.04
C TRP A 172 -3.30 26.81 11.72
N CYS A 173 -3.20 28.12 11.82
CA CYS A 173 -4.23 28.99 12.40
C CYS A 173 -5.31 29.28 11.36
N GLY A 174 -6.53 28.82 11.63
CA GLY A 174 -7.74 29.03 10.82
C GLY A 174 -8.99 28.85 11.67
#